data_AF-A0A969L3G7-F1
#
_entry.id   AF-A0A969L3G7-F1
#
_cell.length_a   1.000
_cell.length_b   1.000
_cell.length_c   1.000
_cell.angle_alpha   90.00
_cell.angle_beta   90.00
_cell.angle_gamma   90.00
#
_symmetry.space_group_name_H-M   'P 1'
#
loop_
_entity.id
_entity.type
_entity.pdbx_description
1 polymer ?
#
loop_
_entity_poly.entity_id
_entity_poly.type
_entity_poly.pdbx_seq_one_letter_code
_entity_poly.pdbx_strand_id
1 'polypeptide(L)'
;MPTAPEYQKGVAKPLLPLAEHPIEVVVNGGETWADEVWTSPDPNGITTVVVQTDTEFGKMVRMRSGDYEVKGETEYLSGEFGPSSFAFRHLPPGDYDVWVEDEETPSEKVQISVDGGQRVNVAFSKQVRFQGQTYASPDGWVLASWDNPSKPHERSGGWSNILIKTPASGLWVR
;
A
#
# COMPACT_ATOMS: atom_id res chain seq x y z
N MET A 1 36.35 1.27 34.43
CA MET A 1 35.58 0.90 33.24
C MET A 1 36.53 0.91 32.06
N PRO A 2 36.54 -0.09 31.16
CA PRO A 2 37.34 0.00 29.94
C PRO A 2 36.81 1.14 29.07
N THR A 3 37.72 1.94 28.52
CA THR A 3 37.42 3.02 27.56
C THR A 3 36.87 2.41 26.28
N ALA A 4 35.83 3.03 25.72
CA ALA A 4 35.28 2.62 24.44
C ALA A 4 36.38 2.72 23.35
N PRO A 5 36.47 1.74 22.42
CA PRO A 5 37.45 1.79 21.35
C PRO A 5 37.23 3.05 20.49
N GLU A 6 38.34 3.66 20.09
CA GLU A 6 38.37 4.87 19.29
C GLU A 6 37.78 4.60 17.90
N TYR A 7 36.87 5.47 17.44
CA TYR A 7 36.26 5.33 16.12
C TYR A 7 37.32 5.48 15.02
N GLN A 8 37.61 4.39 14.31
CA GLN A 8 38.44 4.44 13.12
C GLN A 8 37.57 4.75 11.91
N LYS A 9 37.70 5.96 11.37
CA LYS A 9 37.05 6.35 10.11
C LYS A 9 37.65 5.51 8.98
N GLY A 10 36.95 4.43 8.60
CA GLY A 10 37.32 3.62 7.44
C GLY A 10 37.38 4.48 6.17
N VAL A 11 38.24 4.10 5.22
CA VAL A 11 38.25 4.69 3.88
C VAL A 11 36.82 4.60 3.33
N ALA A 12 36.22 5.75 3.01
CA ALA A 12 34.87 5.79 2.46
C ALA A 12 34.87 4.94 1.18
N LYS A 13 34.16 3.81 1.19
CA LYS A 13 33.90 3.04 -0.02
C LYS A 13 33.18 3.95 -1.02
N PRO A 14 33.33 3.72 -2.35
CA PRO A 14 32.62 4.50 -3.35
C PRO A 14 31.12 4.51 -3.04
N LEU A 15 30.50 5.69 -3.10
CA LEU A 15 29.05 5.81 -3.10
C LEU A 15 28.52 4.93 -4.24
N LEU A 16 27.46 4.16 -3.96
CA LEU A 16 26.78 3.38 -5.00
C LEU A 16 26.37 4.35 -6.11
N PRO A 17 26.84 4.18 -7.36
CA PRO A 17 26.39 5.04 -8.44
C PRO A 17 24.89 4.82 -8.69
N LEU A 18 24.24 5.84 -9.24
CA LEU A 18 22.88 5.69 -9.74
C LEU A 18 22.90 4.67 -10.89
N ALA A 19 21.91 3.78 -10.95
CA ALA A 19 21.78 2.90 -12.09
C ALA A 19 21.46 3.72 -13.36
N GLU A 20 22.19 3.48 -14.45
CA GLU A 20 21.99 4.16 -15.74
C GLU A 20 20.73 3.65 -16.46
N HIS A 21 20.24 2.47 -16.08
CA HIS A 21 19.03 1.84 -16.59
C HIS A 21 18.14 1.37 -15.44
N PRO A 22 16.81 1.27 -15.63
CA PRO A 22 15.92 0.70 -14.63
C PRO A 22 16.36 -0.73 -14.29
N ILE A 23 16.60 -0.99 -13.01
CA ILE A 23 16.85 -2.35 -12.50
C ILE A 23 15.51 -2.88 -12.04
N GLU A 24 15.02 -3.92 -12.71
CA GLU A 24 13.81 -4.61 -12.29
C GLU A 24 14.15 -5.57 -11.15
N VAL A 25 13.73 -5.23 -9.94
CA VAL A 25 13.82 -6.13 -8.77
C VAL A 25 12.43 -6.72 -8.56
N VAL A 26 12.23 -7.96 -9.01
CA VAL A 26 10.99 -8.70 -8.74
C VAL A 26 11.10 -9.35 -7.37
N VAL A 27 10.38 -8.84 -6.37
CA VAL A 27 10.15 -9.57 -5.12
C VAL A 27 8.85 -10.34 -5.26
N ASN A 28 8.90 -11.64 -5.03
CA ASN A 28 7.70 -12.49 -4.96
C ASN A 28 6.78 -11.91 -3.87
N GLY A 29 5.63 -11.36 -4.29
CA GLY A 29 4.70 -10.60 -3.43
C GLY A 29 4.43 -9.15 -3.88
N GLY A 30 4.83 -8.75 -5.09
CA GLY A 30 4.56 -7.42 -5.68
C GLY A 30 3.08 -7.02 -5.73
N GLU A 31 2.84 -5.70 -5.87
CA GLU A 31 1.57 -4.97 -6.09
C GLU A 31 0.28 -5.47 -5.41
N THR A 32 0.36 -6.25 -4.33
CA THR A 32 -0.84 -6.68 -3.59
C THR A 32 -1.52 -5.50 -2.92
N TRP A 33 -2.83 -5.60 -2.70
CA TRP A 33 -3.56 -4.63 -1.89
C TRP A 33 -3.42 -4.94 -0.39
N ALA A 34 -3.12 -3.92 0.41
CA ALA A 34 -3.42 -3.84 1.83
C ALA A 34 -4.76 -3.17 2.00
N ASP A 35 -5.48 -3.56 3.04
CA ASP A 35 -6.60 -2.82 3.57
C ASP A 35 -6.32 -2.28 4.98
N GLU A 36 -7.14 -1.33 5.41
CA GLU A 36 -7.24 -0.85 6.78
C GLU A 36 -8.70 -0.48 7.04
N VAL A 37 -9.25 -0.93 8.17
CA VAL A 37 -10.65 -0.67 8.55
C VAL A 37 -10.72 0.11 9.85
N TRP A 38 -11.50 1.20 9.84
CA TRP A 38 -11.81 1.95 11.06
C TRP A 38 -13.23 2.51 11.04
N THR A 39 -13.81 2.68 12.22
CA THR A 39 -15.21 3.10 12.38
C THR A 39 -15.32 4.43 13.13
N SER A 40 -16.38 5.19 12.83
CA SER A 40 -16.75 6.42 13.52
C SER A 40 -18.28 6.61 13.45
N PRO A 41 -18.89 7.43 14.32
CA PRO A 41 -20.26 7.89 14.11
C PRO A 41 -20.38 8.62 12.76
N ASP A 42 -21.48 8.41 12.02
CA ASP A 42 -21.75 9.20 10.82
C ASP A 42 -22.41 10.55 11.23
N PRO A 43 -21.93 11.70 10.72
CA PRO A 43 -22.44 13.02 11.07
C PRO A 43 -23.92 13.24 10.70
N ASN A 44 -24.45 12.48 9.74
CA ASN A 44 -25.85 12.58 9.34
C ASN A 44 -26.72 11.51 10.00
N GLY A 45 -26.15 10.68 10.89
CA GLY A 45 -26.85 9.57 11.54
C GLY A 45 -27.28 8.46 10.58
N ILE A 46 -26.72 8.42 9.37
CA ILE A 46 -26.98 7.37 8.39
C ILE A 46 -25.88 6.32 8.42
N THR A 47 -26.20 5.10 8.02
CA THR A 47 -25.20 4.04 7.87
C THR A 47 -24.43 4.23 6.56
N THR A 48 -23.12 4.37 6.65
CA THR A 48 -22.24 4.64 5.51
C THR A 48 -21.02 3.73 5.50
N VAL A 49 -20.65 3.19 4.34
CA VAL A 49 -19.34 2.58 4.10
C VAL A 49 -18.59 3.44 3.08
N VAL A 50 -17.41 3.92 3.47
CA VAL A 50 -16.52 4.70 2.61
C VAL A 50 -15.36 3.81 2.21
N VAL A 51 -15.17 3.61 0.92
CA VAL A 51 -14.02 2.90 0.37
C VAL A 51 -13.06 3.91 -0.22
N GLN A 52 -11.79 3.83 0.16
CA GLN A 52 -10.73 4.73 -0.30
C GLN A 52 -9.63 3.91 -0.98
N THR A 53 -9.04 4.44 -2.05
CA THR A 53 -7.85 3.87 -2.69
C THR A 53 -6.70 4.87 -2.61
N ASP A 54 -5.46 4.41 -2.43
CA ASP A 54 -4.29 5.28 -2.35
C ASP A 54 -3.94 5.89 -3.71
N THR A 55 -4.38 7.12 -3.96
CA THR A 55 -4.02 7.96 -5.14
C THR A 55 -4.51 7.46 -6.51
N GLU A 56 -5.14 6.28 -6.57
CA GLU A 56 -5.70 5.72 -7.80
C GLU A 56 -7.20 6.04 -7.90
N PHE A 57 -7.54 6.99 -8.76
CA PHE A 57 -8.92 7.29 -9.15
C PHE A 57 -9.43 6.28 -10.19
N GLY A 58 -10.75 6.21 -10.36
CA GLY A 58 -11.38 5.39 -11.39
C GLY A 58 -11.37 3.88 -11.06
N LYS A 59 -11.10 3.51 -9.81
CA LYS A 59 -11.11 2.11 -9.39
C LYS A 59 -12.52 1.65 -9.09
N MET A 60 -12.86 0.46 -9.59
CA MET A 60 -14.11 -0.19 -9.21
C MET A 60 -13.98 -0.72 -7.80
N VAL A 61 -14.87 -0.26 -6.92
CA VAL A 61 -15.07 -0.84 -5.59
C VAL A 61 -16.36 -1.61 -5.58
N ARG A 62 -16.35 -2.76 -4.92
CA ARG A 62 -17.52 -3.62 -4.78
C ARG A 62 -17.81 -3.88 -3.33
N MET A 63 -19.09 -4.07 -3.06
CA MET A 63 -19.58 -4.47 -1.76
C MET A 63 -20.70 -5.48 -1.91
N ARG A 64 -20.68 -6.53 -1.10
CA ARG A 64 -21.68 -7.59 -1.09
C ARG A 64 -22.15 -7.89 0.31
N SER A 65 -23.42 -8.23 0.46
CA SER A 65 -23.94 -8.81 1.69
C SER A 65 -25.06 -9.78 1.33
N GLY A 66 -24.97 -11.01 1.83
CA GLY A 66 -25.82 -12.12 1.35
C GLY A 66 -25.82 -12.23 -0.19
N ASP A 67 -27.01 -12.12 -0.78
CA ASP A 67 -27.25 -12.29 -2.22
C ASP A 67 -27.15 -10.98 -3.03
N TYR A 68 -26.95 -9.82 -2.40
CA TYR A 68 -26.85 -8.55 -3.12
C TYR A 68 -25.42 -8.07 -3.23
N GLU A 69 -25.06 -7.60 -4.43
CA GLU A 69 -23.77 -6.99 -4.74
C GLU A 69 -23.99 -5.64 -5.42
N VAL A 70 -23.23 -4.64 -4.98
CA VAL A 70 -23.23 -3.29 -5.51
C VAL A 70 -21.81 -2.89 -5.87
N LYS A 71 -21.69 -1.97 -6.83
CA LYS A 71 -20.40 -1.43 -7.26
C LYS A 71 -20.45 0.08 -7.43
N GLY A 72 -19.30 0.72 -7.26
CA GLY A 72 -19.09 2.14 -7.45
C GLY A 72 -17.69 2.44 -7.94
N GLU A 73 -17.47 3.65 -8.42
CA GLU A 73 -16.18 4.12 -8.91
C GLU A 73 -15.56 5.11 -7.95
N THR A 74 -14.30 4.90 -7.59
CA THR A 74 -13.58 5.88 -6.80
C THR A 74 -13.38 7.14 -7.61
N GLU A 75 -13.83 8.26 -7.04
CA GLU A 75 -13.75 9.56 -7.70
C GLU A 75 -13.13 10.59 -6.75
N TYR A 76 -12.94 11.80 -7.27
CA TYR A 76 -12.61 12.92 -6.42
C TYR A 76 -13.86 13.36 -5.67
N LEU A 77 -14.08 12.81 -4.48
CA LEU A 77 -15.10 13.30 -3.56
C LEU A 77 -14.56 14.54 -2.85
N SER A 78 -14.93 15.73 -3.34
CA SER A 78 -14.60 16.98 -2.65
C SER A 78 -15.21 17.00 -1.25
N GLY A 79 -14.43 17.35 -0.23
CA GLY A 79 -14.90 17.50 1.15
C GLY A 79 -14.47 16.37 2.09
N GLU A 80 -15.44 15.75 2.77
CA GLU A 80 -15.26 14.93 3.97
C GLU A 80 -14.55 13.58 3.75
N PHE A 81 -14.58 13.04 2.53
CA PHE A 81 -14.14 11.66 2.24
C PHE A 81 -12.71 11.58 1.70
N GLY A 82 -12.07 12.69 1.35
CA GLY A 82 -10.75 12.71 0.72
C GLY A 82 -10.74 12.29 -0.76
N PRO A 83 -9.58 12.41 -1.44
CA PRO A 83 -9.44 11.99 -2.83
C PRO A 83 -9.61 10.47 -2.99
N SER A 84 -9.87 10.00 -4.21
CA SER A 84 -9.89 8.59 -4.60
C SER A 84 -10.82 7.74 -3.72
N SER A 85 -12.06 8.20 -3.53
CA SER A 85 -13.00 7.59 -2.59
C SER A 85 -14.37 7.36 -3.23
N PHE A 86 -15.10 6.38 -2.70
CA PHE A 86 -16.51 6.13 -3.02
C PHE A 86 -17.29 5.81 -1.74
N ALA A 87 -18.54 6.24 -1.64
CA ALA A 87 -19.36 6.05 -0.45
C ALA A 87 -20.67 5.31 -0.76
N PHE A 88 -20.83 4.12 -0.17
CA PHE A 88 -22.10 3.41 -0.09
C PHE A 88 -22.90 3.97 1.09
N ARG A 89 -24.08 4.54 0.85
CA ARG A 89 -24.88 5.25 1.86
C ARG A 89 -26.25 4.61 2.05
N HIS A 90 -26.88 4.91 3.19
CA HIS A 90 -28.21 4.42 3.56
C HIS A 90 -28.27 2.89 3.63
N LEU A 91 -27.20 2.28 4.12
CA LEU A 91 -27.10 0.83 4.24
C LEU A 91 -27.93 0.33 5.44
N PRO A 92 -28.57 -0.84 5.32
CA PRO A 92 -29.03 -1.53 6.50
C PRO A 92 -27.83 -1.92 7.39
N PRO A 93 -28.00 -1.99 8.73
CA PRO A 93 -26.97 -2.57 9.58
C PRO A 93 -26.72 -4.04 9.22
N GLY A 94 -25.48 -4.52 9.31
CA GLY A 94 -25.13 -5.90 9.02
C GLY A 94 -23.68 -6.10 8.59
N ASP A 95 -23.40 -7.32 8.11
CA ASP A 95 -22.09 -7.73 7.65
C ASP A 95 -21.95 -7.59 6.13
N TYR A 96 -20.78 -7.13 5.69
CA TYR A 96 -20.46 -6.85 4.29
C TYR A 96 -19.06 -7.36 3.92
N ASP A 97 -18.92 -7.87 2.70
CA ASP A 97 -17.63 -8.05 2.05
C ASP A 97 -17.36 -6.82 1.17
N VAL A 98 -16.17 -6.23 1.27
CA VAL A 98 -15.73 -5.08 0.46
C VAL A 98 -14.42 -5.42 -0.25
N TRP A 99 -14.28 -5.05 -1.52
CA TRP A 99 -13.03 -5.24 -2.26
C TRP A 99 -12.86 -4.24 -3.42
N VAL A 100 -11.63 -4.11 -3.90
CA VAL A 100 -11.26 -3.37 -5.11
C VAL A 100 -11.14 -4.36 -6.27
N GLU A 101 -11.82 -4.05 -7.37
CA GLU A 101 -11.63 -4.73 -8.65
C GLU A 101 -10.52 -4.02 -9.42
N ASP A 102 -9.43 -4.76 -9.63
CA ASP A 102 -8.27 -4.34 -10.40
C ASP A 102 -7.89 -5.53 -11.29
N GLU A 103 -7.76 -5.28 -12.60
CA GLU A 103 -7.55 -6.32 -13.61
C GLU A 103 -6.16 -6.97 -13.48
N GLU A 104 -5.17 -6.21 -13.01
CA GLU A 104 -3.80 -6.67 -12.90
C GLU A 104 -3.56 -7.33 -11.55
N THR A 105 -4.07 -6.72 -10.48
CA THR A 105 -3.90 -7.25 -9.12
C THR A 105 -5.16 -7.03 -8.29
N PRO A 106 -6.12 -7.96 -8.27
CA PRO A 106 -7.35 -7.81 -7.48
C PRO A 106 -7.06 -7.80 -5.98
N SER A 107 -7.84 -7.04 -5.20
CA SER A 107 -7.69 -7.08 -3.74
C SER A 107 -8.32 -8.33 -3.15
N GLU A 108 -7.89 -8.69 -1.94
CA GLU A 108 -8.66 -9.60 -1.10
C GLU A 108 -9.97 -8.94 -0.66
N LYS A 109 -10.93 -9.78 -0.23
CA LYS A 109 -12.20 -9.32 0.34
C LYS A 109 -12.01 -9.02 1.82
N VAL A 110 -12.45 -7.84 2.21
CA VAL A 110 -12.44 -7.35 3.58
C VAL A 110 -13.84 -7.50 4.15
N GLN A 111 -13.95 -8.28 5.22
CA GLN A 111 -15.22 -8.43 5.92
C GLN A 111 -15.36 -7.32 6.97
N ILE A 112 -16.45 -6.56 6.89
CA ILE A 112 -16.78 -5.50 7.84
C ILE A 112 -18.16 -5.75 8.45
N SER A 113 -18.36 -5.25 9.67
CA SER A 113 -19.65 -5.22 10.34
C SER A 113 -20.02 -3.77 10.61
N VAL A 114 -21.26 -3.40 10.30
CA VAL A 114 -21.71 -2.00 10.31
C VAL A 114 -22.97 -1.86 11.16
N ASP A 115 -22.92 -1.06 12.22
CA ASP A 115 -24.11 -0.72 12.99
C ASP A 115 -24.88 0.48 12.41
N GLY A 116 -26.14 0.63 12.80
CA GLY A 116 -26.97 1.76 12.40
C GLY A 116 -26.39 3.11 12.80
N GLY A 117 -26.31 4.04 11.85
CA GLY A 117 -25.77 5.39 12.07
C GLY A 117 -24.25 5.46 12.22
N GLN A 118 -23.54 4.37 11.92
CA GLN A 118 -22.09 4.36 11.84
C GLN A 118 -21.58 4.62 10.43
N ARG A 119 -20.37 5.17 10.37
CA ARG A 119 -19.51 5.20 9.21
C ARG A 119 -18.37 4.21 9.40
N VAL A 120 -18.20 3.32 8.44
CA VAL A 120 -17.01 2.45 8.35
C VAL A 120 -16.18 2.91 7.17
N ASN A 121 -14.89 3.13 7.39
CA ASN A 121 -13.94 3.46 6.35
C ASN A 121 -13.08 2.22 6.08
N VAL A 122 -12.92 1.89 4.81
CA VAL A 122 -12.08 0.81 4.32
C VAL A 122 -11.10 1.43 3.33
N ALA A 123 -9.83 1.54 3.72
CA ALA A 123 -8.81 2.06 2.83
C ALA A 123 -8.01 0.92 2.22
N PHE A 124 -7.96 0.87 0.90
CA PHE A 124 -7.10 -0.02 0.15
C PHE A 124 -5.85 0.72 -0.33
N SER A 125 -4.68 0.10 -0.20
CA SER A 125 -3.41 0.63 -0.70
C SER A 125 -2.55 -0.45 -1.34
N LYS A 126 -1.82 -0.15 -2.41
CA LYS A 126 -0.87 -1.13 -2.97
C LYS A 126 0.36 -1.24 -2.05
N GLN A 127 0.59 -2.44 -1.48
CA GLN A 127 1.55 -2.72 -0.39
C GLN A 127 3.01 -2.54 -0.78
N VAL A 128 3.35 -2.78 -2.05
CA VAL A 128 4.73 -2.74 -2.52
C VAL A 128 4.82 -1.75 -3.67
N ARG A 129 5.23 -0.52 -3.33
CA ARG A 129 5.60 0.49 -4.32
C ARG A 129 7.10 0.76 -4.17
N PHE A 130 7.83 0.69 -5.29
CA PHE A 130 9.20 1.20 -5.34
C PHE A 130 9.15 2.71 -5.20
N GLN A 131 9.74 3.23 -4.13
CA GLN A 131 9.87 4.66 -3.94
C GLN A 131 11.28 5.12 -4.31
N GLY A 132 11.38 5.93 -5.36
CA GLY A 132 12.60 6.65 -5.69
C GLY A 132 13.66 5.86 -6.45
N GLN A 133 14.91 6.30 -6.34
CA GLN A 133 16.03 5.82 -7.13
C GLN A 133 16.53 4.46 -6.64
N THR A 134 16.77 3.54 -7.58
CA THR A 134 17.52 2.30 -7.31
C THR A 134 19.00 2.55 -7.58
N TYR A 135 19.85 2.21 -6.61
CA TYR A 135 21.31 2.29 -6.76
C TYR A 135 21.87 0.90 -6.98
N ALA A 136 22.90 0.79 -7.81
CA ALA A 136 23.59 -0.46 -8.00
C ALA A 136 25.10 -0.28 -8.09
N SER A 137 25.83 -1.27 -7.60
CA SER A 137 27.28 -1.32 -7.73
C SER A 137 27.73 -2.27 -8.83
N PRO A 138 28.94 -2.03 -9.39
CA PRO A 138 29.57 -2.97 -10.32
C PRO A 138 29.82 -4.36 -9.75
N ASP A 139 29.92 -4.50 -8.43
CA ASP A 139 30.10 -5.79 -7.72
C ASP A 139 28.77 -6.48 -7.34
N GLY A 140 27.63 -6.00 -7.89
CA GLY A 140 26.34 -6.67 -7.83
C GLY A 140 25.49 -6.35 -6.60
N TRP A 141 25.77 -5.25 -5.89
CA TRP A 141 24.88 -4.76 -4.85
C TRP A 141 23.77 -3.90 -5.45
N VAL A 142 22.55 -4.07 -4.97
CA VAL A 142 21.39 -3.25 -5.34
C VAL A 142 20.77 -2.71 -4.05
N LEU A 143 20.56 -1.39 -3.99
CA LEU A 143 19.87 -0.69 -2.91
C LEU A 143 18.61 -0.05 -3.47
N ALA A 144 17.47 -0.35 -2.88
CA ALA A 144 16.20 0.28 -3.20
C ALA A 144 15.41 0.60 -1.93
N SER A 145 14.57 1.64 -2.01
CA SER A 145 13.63 2.00 -0.96
C SER A 145 12.24 1.45 -1.27
N TRP A 146 11.63 0.85 -0.26
CA TRP A 146 10.40 0.09 -0.37
C TRP A 146 9.45 0.59 0.71
N ASP A 147 8.20 0.86 0.35
CA ASP A 147 7.14 0.80 1.35
C ASP A 147 6.78 -0.66 1.55
N ASN A 148 6.66 -1.07 2.82
CA ASN A 148 6.17 -2.38 3.18
C ASN A 148 5.22 -2.22 4.38
N PRO A 149 3.96 -2.67 4.27
CA PRO A 149 3.08 -2.71 5.42
C PRO A 149 3.68 -3.64 6.47
N SER A 150 3.70 -3.19 7.72
CA SER A 150 4.33 -3.97 8.79
C SER A 150 3.56 -5.24 9.16
N LYS A 151 2.29 -5.38 8.71
CA LYS A 151 1.40 -6.55 8.88
C LYS A 151 0.38 -6.66 7.73
N PRO A 152 -0.17 -7.86 7.46
CA PRO A 152 -1.39 -8.00 6.65
C PRO A 152 -2.52 -7.13 7.20
N HIS A 153 -3.29 -6.48 6.33
CA HIS A 153 -4.43 -5.60 6.69
C HIS A 153 -4.07 -4.39 7.58
N GLU A 154 -2.83 -3.90 7.52
CA GLU A 154 -2.46 -2.64 8.17
C GLU A 154 -1.71 -1.72 7.19
N ARG A 155 -2.14 -0.46 7.10
CA ARG A 155 -1.50 0.60 6.31
C ARG A 155 -0.20 1.14 6.94
N SER A 156 0.48 0.37 7.78
CA SER A 156 1.61 0.89 8.56
C SER A 156 2.78 1.26 7.64
N GLY A 157 2.92 2.57 7.39
CA GLY A 157 3.91 3.23 6.53
C GLY A 157 5.33 3.14 7.05
N GLY A 158 5.85 1.92 7.14
CA GLY A 158 7.27 1.65 7.27
C GLY A 158 7.93 1.71 5.90
N TRP A 159 8.88 2.61 5.74
CA TRP A 159 9.82 2.53 4.62
C TRP A 159 11.00 1.66 5.04
N SER A 160 11.37 0.73 4.18
CA SER A 160 12.54 -0.14 4.35
C SER A 160 13.51 0.10 3.21
N ASN A 161 14.80 0.16 3.53
CA ASN A 161 15.85 0.03 2.53
C ASN A 161 16.23 -1.44 2.42
N ILE A 162 16.13 -2.01 1.23
CA ILE A 162 16.61 -3.38 0.99
C ILE A 162 17.94 -3.28 0.24
N LEU A 163 18.96 -3.92 0.81
CA LEU A 163 20.27 -4.10 0.18
C LEU A 163 20.41 -5.58 -0.21
N ILE A 164 20.44 -5.85 -1.50
CA ILE A 164 20.53 -7.22 -2.06
C ILE A 164 21.86 -7.37 -2.77
N LYS A 165 22.53 -8.52 -2.59
CA LYS A 165 23.66 -8.94 -3.42
C LYS A 165 23.16 -9.91 -4.48
N THR A 166 23.11 -9.49 -5.73
CA THR A 166 22.75 -10.37 -6.83
C THR A 166 23.97 -11.19 -7.25
N PRO A 167 23.80 -12.46 -7.66
CA PRO A 167 24.86 -13.15 -8.38
C PRO A 167 25.15 -12.32 -9.63
N ALA A 168 26.42 -11.96 -9.83
CA ALA A 168 26.89 -10.94 -10.78
C ALA A 168 26.65 -11.24 -12.28
N SER A 169 25.61 -11.97 -12.65
CA SER A 169 25.26 -12.33 -14.01
C SER A 169 23.99 -11.59 -14.45
N GLY A 170 24.13 -10.33 -14.88
CA GLY A 170 23.07 -9.64 -15.60
C GLY A 170 23.09 -8.11 -15.56
N LEU A 171 23.78 -7.51 -14.60
CA LEU A 171 23.86 -6.04 -14.48
C LEU A 171 24.95 -5.50 -15.41
N TRP A 172 24.55 -5.10 -16.61
CA TRP A 172 25.42 -4.34 -17.52
C TRP A 172 25.32 -2.86 -17.15
N VAL A 173 26.34 -2.35 -16.46
CA VAL A 173 26.62 -0.90 -16.37
C VAL A 173 27.60 -0.59 -17.51
N ARG A 174 27.30 0.36 -18.38
CA ARG A 174 28.16 0.68 -19.55
C ARG A 174 28.53 2.15 -19.59
#